data_AF-A0A150WY33-F1
#
_entry.id   AF-A0A150WY33-F1
#
_cell.length_a   1.000
_cell.length_b   1.000
_cell.length_c   1.000
_cell.angle_alpha   90.00
_cell.angle_beta   90.00
_cell.angle_gamma   90.00
#
_symmetry.space_group_name_H-M   'P 1'
#
loop_
_entity.id
_entity.type
_entity.pdbx_description
1 polymer ?
#
loop_
_entity_poly.entity_id
_entity_poly.type
_entity_poly.pdbx_seq_one_letter_code
_entity_poly.pdbx_strand_id
1 'polypeptide(L)'
;MKQPIGGFKRHLLIFAIACLCALPTLSIQAQAQSANCDLFGLGASASIANPFDPALGFNVFVKNDLKLKNNETEGAVALGGNLIIDGSYQVSVNSKGSFKVGGVPVTLVVGGMVDYRSGNSLQVNNNGYVKIGNPNGSKAWYTDQNGAYSPIRITKDNNYNSTPRLHLQANAQQLGVSAQNNPIFEANLIDFNAAFAQFEASAHTISQMANNANLTNPNGNPISNVNLPNQVKINLQTGVNVLNVTGTDLNKVSVFTYNNQPSANRILIVNVDAPGTFNWNVFNTGGIGEHVAPYILFNFPNTTTLKIQGNGSIIGSLLAPKAHINKASHNNIAGQIVGQSMEQASGENHWFGFAGSIGSQTGGGLPNGSTVTRELDDCSYIIDGNEFTPVASASCTSTPSYVLSGATTGSGTNLSGVALNPGTTTITWTAGTSTYTVNVEIEDNIVPTVIGKDITVYLDENGEVNVSPEDVNNGSSDNCDLTLSLDKLTFSCADLGSNTATLTGSDEAGNSATTTVTITVEDNIAPTVVTKNITKMVNSATPVTITPQDVLVLNCGST
;
A
#
# COMPACT_ATOMS: atom_id res chain seq x y z
N MET A 1 -19.98 91.87 60.18
CA MET A 1 -21.15 92.43 59.47
C MET A 1 -21.75 91.34 58.60
N LYS A 2 -23.07 91.16 58.72
CA LYS A 2 -24.00 90.40 57.85
C LYS A 2 -23.82 88.87 57.71
N GLN A 3 -24.67 88.15 58.45
CA GLN A 3 -25.41 86.97 57.96
C GLN A 3 -26.44 87.41 56.85
N PRO A 4 -27.19 86.54 56.12
CA PRO A 4 -27.62 85.18 56.52
C PRO A 4 -27.93 84.10 55.42
N ILE A 5 -28.36 82.91 55.88
CA ILE A 5 -29.27 81.85 55.28
C ILE A 5 -28.79 81.07 54.04
N GLY A 6 -28.88 79.75 53.92
CA GLY A 6 -29.38 78.60 54.69
C GLY A 6 -29.07 77.35 53.82
N GLY A 7 -28.58 76.22 54.33
CA GLY A 7 -29.32 75.23 55.11
C GLY A 7 -29.94 74.17 54.20
N PHE A 8 -29.34 72.96 54.08
CA PHE A 8 -29.97 71.68 54.47
C PHE A 8 -29.04 70.44 54.29
N LYS A 9 -28.71 69.84 55.46
CA LYS A 9 -28.56 68.40 55.85
C LYS A 9 -27.86 67.40 54.89
N ARG A 10 -26.67 66.89 55.29
CA ARG A 10 -26.36 65.55 55.93
C ARG A 10 -26.65 64.35 55.01
N HIS A 11 -25.69 63.50 54.62
CA HIS A 11 -24.80 62.60 55.39
C HIS A 11 -23.50 62.34 54.59
N LEU A 12 -22.27 62.56 55.07
CA LEU A 12 -21.39 61.86 56.03
C LEU A 12 -20.80 60.50 55.56
N LEU A 13 -19.47 60.39 55.78
CA LEU A 13 -18.47 59.32 55.55
C LEU A 13 -17.90 59.23 54.13
N ILE A 14 -16.71 59.75 53.80
CA ILE A 14 -15.31 59.53 54.27
C ILE A 14 -14.84 58.07 54.20
N PHE A 15 -14.06 57.67 53.18
CA PHE A 15 -12.59 57.53 53.26
C PHE A 15 -11.97 56.96 51.96
N ALA A 16 -10.84 57.58 51.60
CA ALA A 16 -9.62 57.10 50.94
C ALA A 16 -9.67 56.06 49.79
N ILE A 17 -9.07 56.54 48.71
CA ILE A 17 -8.40 55.84 47.61
C ILE A 17 -7.28 54.93 48.15
N ALA A 18 -7.27 53.67 47.71
CA ALA A 18 -6.04 52.90 47.48
C ALA A 18 -6.28 51.79 46.43
N CYS A 19 -5.37 51.75 45.47
CA CYS A 19 -5.29 50.87 44.30
C CYS A 19 -5.17 49.39 44.67
N LEU A 20 -5.91 48.50 44.00
CA LEU A 20 -5.56 47.09 43.83
C LEU A 20 -6.18 46.57 42.51
N CYS A 21 -5.35 46.30 41.50
CA CYS A 21 -5.76 45.60 40.29
C CYS A 21 -6.10 44.14 40.63
N ALA A 22 -7.37 43.75 40.54
CA ALA A 22 -7.80 42.35 40.59
C ALA A 22 -7.78 41.75 39.18
N LEU A 23 -7.02 40.67 39.01
CA LEU A 23 -7.02 39.81 37.82
C LEU A 23 -8.42 39.21 37.60
N PRO A 24 -8.91 39.06 36.35
CA PRO A 24 -10.18 38.36 36.12
C PRO A 24 -9.99 36.86 36.36
N THR A 25 -10.76 36.31 37.29
CA THR A 25 -10.98 34.87 37.39
C THR A 25 -11.70 34.40 36.13
N LEU A 26 -11.03 33.59 35.30
CA LEU A 26 -11.70 32.79 34.28
C LEU A 26 -12.63 31.79 34.98
N SER A 27 -13.92 32.12 35.06
CA SER A 27 -14.95 31.13 35.29
C SER A 27 -15.07 30.28 34.02
N ILE A 28 -14.66 29.02 34.10
CA ILE A 28 -15.05 28.01 33.11
C ILE A 28 -16.57 27.85 33.25
N GLN A 29 -17.34 28.50 32.37
CA GLN A 29 -18.71 28.12 32.16
C GLN A 29 -18.70 26.74 31.50
N ALA A 30 -19.13 25.72 32.25
CA ALA A 30 -19.55 24.46 31.66
C ALA A 30 -20.64 24.79 30.63
N GLN A 31 -20.41 24.48 29.36
CA GLN A 31 -21.45 24.58 28.33
C GLN A 31 -22.61 23.67 28.75
N ALA A 32 -23.82 24.24 28.81
CA ALA A 32 -25.05 23.47 28.92
C ALA A 32 -25.15 22.53 27.71
N GLN A 33 -25.34 21.24 27.99
CA GLN A 33 -25.62 20.23 26.98
C GLN A 33 -26.93 20.59 26.26
N SER A 34 -26.91 20.61 24.92
CA SER A 34 -28.05 20.94 24.06
C SER A 34 -29.27 20.06 24.37
N ALA A 35 -30.47 20.64 24.41
CA ALA A 35 -31.74 19.92 24.55
C ALA A 35 -32.25 19.30 23.23
N ASN A 36 -31.50 19.45 22.13
CA ASN A 36 -31.86 18.95 20.82
C ASN A 36 -31.26 17.56 20.58
N CYS A 37 -31.94 16.73 19.80
CA CYS A 37 -31.37 15.47 19.29
C CYS A 37 -30.22 15.80 18.36
N ASP A 38 -29.03 15.29 18.61
CA ASP A 38 -27.83 15.52 17.80
C ASP A 38 -27.23 14.16 17.39
N LEU A 39 -26.85 14.02 16.13
CA LEU A 39 -26.15 12.85 15.60
C LEU A 39 -24.66 13.17 15.50
N PHE A 40 -23.81 12.35 16.11
CA PHE A 40 -22.36 12.49 16.07
C PHE A 40 -21.76 11.31 15.34
N GLY A 41 -20.83 11.53 14.41
CA GLY A 41 -20.11 10.43 13.78
C GLY A 41 -19.41 9.58 14.84
N LEU A 42 -19.64 8.26 14.87
CA LEU A 42 -18.62 7.38 15.42
C LEU A 42 -17.41 7.50 14.50
N GLY A 43 -16.23 7.73 15.06
CA GLY A 43 -15.02 7.44 14.30
C GLY A 43 -15.14 5.99 13.87
N ALA A 44 -15.16 5.74 12.56
CA ALA A 44 -15.24 4.40 12.00
C ALA A 44 -14.32 3.48 12.81
N SER A 45 -14.89 2.45 13.42
CA SER A 45 -14.11 1.32 13.92
C SER A 45 -13.71 0.46 12.72
N ALA A 46 -13.05 1.07 11.74
CA ALA A 46 -12.17 0.33 10.86
C ALA A 46 -10.89 0.12 11.68
N SER A 47 -10.50 -1.13 11.87
CA SER A 47 -9.09 -1.39 12.19
C SER A 47 -8.28 -0.73 11.08
N ILE A 48 -7.34 0.15 11.42
CA ILE A 48 -6.30 0.46 10.45
C ILE A 48 -5.61 -0.89 10.22
N ALA A 49 -5.73 -1.41 9.00
CA ALA A 49 -4.97 -2.58 8.55
C ALA A 49 -3.51 -2.36 8.94
N ASN A 50 -2.77 -3.43 9.20
CA ASN A 50 -1.43 -3.26 9.72
C ASN A 50 -0.64 -2.39 8.72
N PRO A 51 -0.08 -1.24 9.13
CA PRO A 51 0.51 -0.29 8.21
C PRO A 51 1.76 -0.84 7.49
N PHE A 52 2.21 -2.04 7.84
CA PHE A 52 3.30 -2.77 7.20
C PHE A 52 2.84 -3.98 6.37
N ASP A 53 1.53 -4.22 6.21
CA ASP A 53 1.02 -5.26 5.30
C ASP A 53 1.53 -5.09 3.86
N PRO A 54 1.61 -3.87 3.30
CA PRO A 54 2.17 -3.67 1.95
C PRO A 54 3.67 -4.01 1.87
N ALA A 55 4.34 -4.20 3.00
CA ALA A 55 5.73 -4.64 3.04
C ALA A 55 5.88 -6.15 2.89
N LEU A 56 4.79 -6.92 2.76
CA LEU A 56 4.79 -8.36 2.44
C LEU A 56 5.71 -9.21 3.34
N GLY A 57 5.84 -8.81 4.62
CA GLY A 57 6.68 -9.48 5.60
C GLY A 57 8.20 -9.27 5.43
N PHE A 58 8.63 -8.28 4.64
CA PHE A 58 10.02 -7.84 4.58
C PHE A 58 10.39 -6.99 5.81
N ASN A 59 11.64 -7.13 6.28
CA ASN A 59 12.21 -6.33 7.37
C ASN A 59 12.55 -4.92 6.91
N VAL A 60 13.19 -4.80 5.76
CA VAL A 60 13.51 -3.54 5.11
C VAL A 60 12.79 -3.53 3.77
N PHE A 61 11.95 -2.52 3.55
CA PHE A 61 11.17 -2.36 2.33
C PHE A 61 11.31 -0.91 1.85
N VAL A 62 12.02 -0.70 0.73
CA VAL A 62 12.27 0.65 0.20
C VAL A 62 11.85 0.80 -1.26
N LYS A 63 11.39 2.00 -1.63
CA LYS A 63 10.89 2.25 -2.99
C LYS A 63 12.00 2.28 -4.04
N ASN A 64 13.07 3.03 -3.74
CA ASN A 64 14.16 3.32 -4.66
C ASN A 64 15.40 2.53 -4.23
N ASP A 65 16.57 3.18 -4.23
CA ASP A 65 17.86 2.54 -4.02
C ASP A 65 18.10 2.19 -2.53
N LEU A 66 18.80 1.08 -2.33
CA LEU A 66 19.32 0.64 -1.04
C LEU A 66 20.84 0.51 -1.11
N LYS A 67 21.55 1.21 -0.24
CA LYS A 67 23.00 1.11 -0.12
C LYS A 67 23.40 0.43 1.18
N LEU A 68 24.18 -0.65 1.07
CA LEU A 68 24.60 -1.48 2.19
C LEU A 68 26.13 -1.51 2.27
N LYS A 69 26.68 -1.12 3.43
CA LYS A 69 28.13 -1.17 3.68
C LYS A 69 28.54 -2.43 4.43
N ASN A 70 28.68 -2.37 5.75
CA ASN A 70 29.05 -3.51 6.58
C ASN A 70 28.06 -3.65 7.73
N ASN A 71 27.30 -4.75 7.75
CA ASN A 71 26.52 -5.26 8.89
C ASN A 71 25.58 -6.38 8.42
N GLU A 72 24.44 -6.51 9.09
CA GLU A 72 23.36 -7.41 8.74
C GLU A 72 21.97 -6.78 8.91
N THR A 73 21.02 -7.41 8.22
CA THR A 73 19.59 -7.38 8.52
C THR A 73 19.16 -8.81 8.81
N GLU A 74 18.52 -9.01 9.96
CA GLU A 74 18.09 -10.34 10.41
C GLU A 74 16.93 -10.91 9.57
N GLY A 75 16.07 -10.06 9.02
CA GLY A 75 14.96 -10.46 8.17
C GLY A 75 15.22 -10.28 6.67
N ALA A 76 14.17 -10.49 5.88
CA ALA A 76 14.20 -10.33 4.43
C ALA A 76 14.26 -8.84 4.01
N VAL A 77 14.78 -8.56 2.82
CA VAL A 77 14.93 -7.20 2.28
C VAL A 77 14.28 -7.08 0.90
N ALA A 78 13.56 -6.00 0.65
CA ALA A 78 13.03 -5.66 -0.67
C ALA A 78 13.31 -4.20 -1.02
N LEU A 79 13.69 -3.95 -2.27
CA LEU A 79 13.87 -2.62 -2.81
C LEU A 79 13.36 -2.54 -4.25
N GLY A 80 12.77 -1.42 -4.66
CA GLY A 80 12.34 -1.22 -6.05
C GLY A 80 13.44 -0.69 -6.98
N GLY A 81 14.44 0.00 -6.43
CA GLY A 81 15.57 0.55 -7.18
C GLY A 81 16.81 -0.34 -7.21
N ASN A 82 17.97 0.29 -7.29
CA ASN A 82 19.26 -0.39 -7.37
C ASN A 82 19.80 -0.78 -5.99
N LEU A 83 20.35 -1.99 -5.91
CA LEU A 83 21.07 -2.45 -4.73
C LEU A 83 22.55 -2.07 -4.88
N ILE A 84 23.05 -1.21 -4.01
CA ILE A 84 24.45 -0.79 -4.00
C ILE A 84 25.18 -1.56 -2.90
N ILE A 85 26.07 -2.48 -3.30
CA ILE A 85 26.93 -3.25 -2.40
C ILE A 85 28.24 -2.49 -2.23
N ASP A 86 28.41 -1.85 -1.07
CA ASP A 86 29.55 -1.00 -0.73
C ASP A 86 30.25 -1.51 0.55
N GLY A 87 30.35 -2.82 0.68
CA GLY A 87 30.98 -3.54 1.79
C GLY A 87 30.50 -4.99 1.90
N SER A 88 30.79 -5.66 3.03
CA SER A 88 30.34 -7.03 3.29
C SER A 88 29.10 -7.02 4.17
N TYR A 89 27.99 -7.54 3.66
CA TYR A 89 26.69 -7.45 4.32
C TYR A 89 25.99 -8.81 4.41
N GLN A 90 25.04 -8.98 5.31
CA GLN A 90 24.22 -10.19 5.39
C GLN A 90 22.73 -9.87 5.46
N VAL A 91 21.90 -10.66 4.77
CA VAL A 91 20.44 -10.55 4.85
C VAL A 91 19.84 -11.87 5.31
N SER A 92 18.67 -11.81 5.95
CA SER A 92 17.91 -12.97 6.38
C SER A 92 18.69 -13.90 7.34
N VAL A 93 19.42 -13.33 8.30
CA VAL A 93 20.18 -14.09 9.31
C VAL A 93 19.26 -14.93 10.21
N ASN A 94 18.08 -14.41 10.59
CA ASN A 94 17.14 -15.08 11.50
C ASN A 94 15.77 -15.41 10.87
N SER A 95 15.28 -14.58 9.93
CA SER A 95 13.94 -14.71 9.37
C SER A 95 13.94 -14.63 7.84
N LYS A 96 13.21 -15.54 7.19
CA LYS A 96 13.04 -15.57 5.73
C LYS A 96 11.96 -14.62 5.22
N GLY A 97 11.18 -14.01 6.10
CA GLY A 97 9.93 -13.34 5.71
C GLY A 97 8.89 -14.33 5.15
N SER A 98 7.80 -13.81 4.60
CA SER A 98 6.67 -14.59 4.06
C SER A 98 6.60 -14.63 2.53
N PHE A 99 7.29 -13.73 1.84
CA PHE A 99 7.24 -13.61 0.39
C PHE A 99 7.86 -14.82 -0.33
N LYS A 100 7.15 -15.34 -1.34
CA LYS A 100 7.55 -16.52 -2.11
C LYS A 100 7.30 -16.32 -3.59
N VAL A 101 8.17 -16.90 -4.42
CA VAL A 101 7.97 -17.01 -5.87
C VAL A 101 8.19 -18.47 -6.26
N GLY A 102 7.24 -19.06 -6.99
CA GLY A 102 7.28 -20.49 -7.31
C GLY A 102 7.37 -21.40 -6.08
N GLY A 103 6.78 -20.98 -4.95
CA GLY A 103 6.84 -21.70 -3.67
C GLY A 103 8.15 -21.56 -2.88
N VAL A 104 9.17 -20.92 -3.46
CA VAL A 104 10.49 -20.72 -2.83
C VAL A 104 10.52 -19.39 -2.05
N PRO A 105 10.94 -19.37 -0.77
CA PRO A 105 11.11 -18.14 0.00
C PRO A 105 12.15 -17.21 -0.63
N VAL A 106 11.72 -16.00 -1.01
CA VAL A 106 12.61 -14.98 -1.58
C VAL A 106 12.90 -13.95 -0.49
N THR A 107 14.15 -13.90 -0.05
CA THR A 107 14.57 -13.10 1.11
C THR A 107 15.31 -11.82 0.70
N LEU A 108 15.60 -11.67 -0.60
CA LEU A 108 16.11 -10.46 -1.19
C LEU A 108 15.44 -10.22 -2.55
N VAL A 109 14.70 -9.12 -2.67
CA VAL A 109 14.13 -8.63 -3.94
C VAL A 109 14.81 -7.33 -4.33
N VAL A 110 15.41 -7.28 -5.52
CA VAL A 110 16.00 -6.09 -6.13
C VAL A 110 15.18 -5.75 -7.37
N GLY A 111 14.42 -4.67 -7.36
CA GLY A 111 13.62 -4.24 -8.52
C GLY A 111 14.50 -3.73 -9.68
N GLY A 112 15.60 -3.05 -9.36
CA GLY A 112 16.59 -2.56 -10.31
C GLY A 112 17.75 -3.53 -10.57
N MET A 113 18.95 -2.97 -10.77
CA MET A 113 20.19 -3.73 -10.94
C MET A 113 21.02 -3.77 -9.64
N VAL A 114 22.05 -4.59 -9.63
CA VAL A 114 23.04 -4.65 -8.55
C VAL A 114 24.30 -3.89 -8.95
N ASP A 115 24.70 -2.90 -8.14
CA ASP A 115 25.93 -2.12 -8.27
C ASP A 115 26.99 -2.66 -7.29
N TYR A 116 28.02 -3.33 -7.83
CA TYR A 116 29.07 -3.99 -7.08
C TYR A 116 30.28 -3.05 -6.87
N ARG A 117 30.36 -2.37 -5.73
CA ARG A 117 31.43 -1.38 -5.47
C ARG A 117 32.58 -1.93 -4.65
N SER A 118 32.30 -2.51 -3.48
CA SER A 118 33.33 -2.95 -2.54
C SER A 118 32.85 -4.10 -1.64
N GLY A 119 33.77 -4.69 -0.86
CA GLY A 119 33.50 -5.84 -0.01
C GLY A 119 33.67 -7.20 -0.71
N ASN A 120 33.53 -8.28 0.07
CA ASN A 120 33.69 -9.64 -0.46
C ASN A 120 32.37 -10.17 -1.01
N SER A 121 31.30 -10.07 -0.24
CA SER A 121 30.00 -10.59 -0.58
C SER A 121 28.89 -9.97 0.26
N LEU A 122 27.70 -9.86 -0.32
CA LEU A 122 26.45 -9.86 0.44
C LEU A 122 25.94 -11.30 0.54
N GLN A 123 25.82 -11.78 1.78
CA GLN A 123 25.39 -13.13 2.12
C GLN A 123 23.87 -13.18 2.25
N VAL A 124 23.24 -14.15 1.59
CA VAL A 124 21.81 -14.43 1.69
C VAL A 124 21.66 -15.74 2.47
N ASN A 125 21.27 -15.59 3.74
CA ASN A 125 21.27 -16.67 4.71
C ASN A 125 19.93 -17.44 4.73
N ASN A 126 19.81 -18.43 5.61
CA ASN A 126 18.60 -19.22 5.84
C ASN A 126 18.06 -19.93 4.58
N ASN A 127 18.95 -20.33 3.68
CA ASN A 127 18.56 -20.89 2.37
C ASN A 127 17.55 -19.98 1.63
N GLY A 128 17.69 -18.66 1.79
CA GLY A 128 16.87 -17.67 1.12
C GLY A 128 17.23 -17.53 -0.35
N TYR A 129 16.22 -17.23 -1.17
CA TYR A 129 16.39 -17.00 -2.60
C TYR A 129 16.41 -15.50 -2.94
N VAL A 130 16.88 -15.18 -4.15
CA VAL A 130 17.06 -13.80 -4.63
C VAL A 130 16.33 -13.59 -5.94
N LYS A 131 15.71 -12.41 -6.08
CA LYS A 131 15.13 -11.93 -7.33
C LYS A 131 15.72 -10.58 -7.72
N ILE A 132 16.06 -10.42 -8.99
CA ILE A 132 16.67 -9.20 -9.55
C ILE A 132 15.91 -8.82 -10.82
N GLY A 133 15.32 -7.63 -10.86
CA GLY A 133 14.51 -7.18 -11.99
C GLY A 133 15.33 -6.78 -13.21
N ASN A 134 16.53 -6.22 -13.00
CA ASN A 134 17.41 -5.85 -14.11
C ASN A 134 18.72 -6.67 -14.09
N PRO A 135 18.96 -7.54 -15.09
CA PRO A 135 20.15 -8.40 -15.15
C PRO A 135 21.45 -7.65 -15.47
N ASN A 136 21.38 -6.38 -15.88
CA ASN A 136 22.56 -5.65 -16.32
C ASN A 136 23.65 -5.61 -15.24
N GLY A 137 24.89 -5.89 -15.66
CA GLY A 137 26.04 -5.94 -14.76
C GLY A 137 26.09 -7.17 -13.84
N SER A 138 25.18 -8.15 -14.01
CA SER A 138 25.09 -9.34 -13.16
C SER A 138 25.07 -10.63 -13.98
N LYS A 139 25.74 -11.66 -13.46
CA LYS A 139 25.69 -13.05 -13.96
C LYS A 139 25.23 -13.98 -12.84
N ALA A 140 24.11 -14.66 -13.04
CA ALA A 140 23.62 -15.70 -12.14
C ALA A 140 24.31 -17.05 -12.44
N TRP A 141 24.73 -17.74 -11.37
CA TRP A 141 25.36 -19.04 -11.39
C TRP A 141 24.56 -20.03 -10.54
N TYR A 142 23.93 -21.00 -11.18
CA TYR A 142 23.19 -22.10 -10.54
C TYR A 142 24.09 -23.32 -10.24
N THR A 143 25.22 -23.39 -10.91
CA THR A 143 26.32 -24.33 -10.70
C THR A 143 27.63 -23.55 -10.67
N ASP A 144 28.70 -24.15 -10.17
CA ASP A 144 30.03 -23.59 -10.35
C ASP A 144 30.54 -23.76 -11.79
N GLN A 145 31.78 -23.30 -12.04
CA GLN A 145 32.45 -23.36 -13.34
C GLN A 145 32.68 -24.78 -13.88
N ASN A 146 32.61 -25.80 -13.03
CA ASN A 146 32.76 -27.20 -13.42
C ASN A 146 31.40 -27.89 -13.66
N GLY A 147 30.29 -27.15 -13.55
CA GLY A 147 28.93 -27.68 -13.69
C GLY A 147 28.42 -28.41 -12.45
N ALA A 148 29.12 -28.34 -11.30
CA ALA A 148 28.65 -28.96 -10.07
C ALA A 148 27.67 -28.05 -9.32
N TYR A 149 26.68 -28.65 -8.66
CA TYR A 149 25.79 -27.91 -7.76
C TYR A 149 26.56 -27.35 -6.58
N SER A 150 26.69 -26.04 -6.57
CA SER A 150 27.38 -25.24 -5.55
C SER A 150 26.45 -24.10 -5.11
N PRO A 151 26.73 -23.43 -3.98
CA PRO A 151 25.88 -22.33 -3.52
C PRO A 151 25.67 -21.29 -4.62
N ILE A 152 24.42 -20.86 -4.82
CA ILE A 152 24.08 -19.95 -5.91
C ILE A 152 24.82 -18.62 -5.73
N ARG A 153 25.38 -18.08 -6.82
CA ARG A 153 26.08 -16.79 -6.80
C ARG A 153 25.58 -15.88 -7.91
N ILE A 154 25.59 -14.58 -7.63
CA ILE A 154 25.40 -13.54 -8.64
C ILE A 154 26.64 -12.65 -8.62
N THR A 155 27.38 -12.63 -9.72
CA THR A 155 28.68 -11.97 -9.84
C THR A 155 28.63 -10.84 -10.86
N LYS A 156 29.51 -9.86 -10.71
CA LYS A 156 29.63 -8.70 -11.62
C LYS A 156 30.09 -9.03 -13.05
N ASP A 157 30.60 -10.24 -13.27
CA ASP A 157 31.20 -10.71 -14.51
C ASP A 157 31.05 -12.22 -14.67
N ASN A 158 31.57 -12.77 -15.77
CA ASN A 158 31.50 -14.20 -16.10
C ASN A 158 32.54 -15.05 -15.34
N ASN A 159 32.71 -14.81 -14.04
CA ASN A 159 33.53 -15.62 -13.15
C ASN A 159 32.83 -15.87 -11.80
N TYR A 160 32.52 -17.13 -11.52
CA TYR A 160 31.83 -17.60 -10.30
C TYR A 160 32.50 -17.14 -8.98
N ASN A 161 33.82 -16.92 -9.00
CA ASN A 161 34.59 -16.55 -7.82
C ASN A 161 34.82 -15.04 -7.66
N SER A 162 34.32 -14.22 -8.59
CA SER A 162 34.46 -12.77 -8.50
C SER A 162 33.87 -12.20 -7.21
N THR A 163 34.47 -11.09 -6.79
CA THR A 163 34.03 -10.25 -5.67
C THR A 163 34.00 -8.79 -6.13
N PRO A 164 33.08 -7.95 -5.59
CA PRO A 164 31.95 -8.30 -4.73
C PRO A 164 30.93 -9.20 -5.44
N ARG A 165 30.09 -9.91 -4.68
CA ARG A 165 29.04 -10.80 -5.20
C ARG A 165 27.85 -10.92 -4.25
N LEU A 166 26.71 -11.36 -4.78
CA LEU A 166 25.67 -11.98 -3.96
C LEU A 166 26.01 -13.47 -3.78
N HIS A 167 25.95 -13.96 -2.55
CA HIS A 167 26.23 -15.35 -2.21
C HIS A 167 25.07 -15.93 -1.41
N LEU A 168 24.35 -16.88 -1.98
CA LEU A 168 23.29 -17.59 -1.28
C LEU A 168 23.88 -18.81 -0.58
N GLN A 169 23.38 -19.16 0.60
CA GLN A 169 23.79 -20.39 1.29
C GLN A 169 23.31 -21.66 0.57
N ALA A 170 22.16 -21.59 -0.11
CA ALA A 170 21.57 -22.73 -0.81
C ALA A 170 22.10 -22.88 -2.24
N ASN A 171 22.14 -24.13 -2.70
CA ASN A 171 22.37 -24.45 -4.11
C ASN A 171 21.05 -24.62 -4.88
N ALA A 172 21.14 -24.65 -6.22
CA ALA A 172 19.99 -24.73 -7.11
C ALA A 172 19.16 -26.02 -6.92
N GLN A 173 19.81 -27.14 -6.63
CA GLN A 173 19.14 -28.42 -6.40
C GLN A 173 18.30 -28.42 -5.12
N GLN A 174 18.83 -27.84 -4.04
CA GLN A 174 18.13 -27.74 -2.75
C GLN A 174 16.86 -26.89 -2.85
N LEU A 175 16.88 -25.84 -3.67
CA LEU A 175 15.73 -24.96 -3.87
C LEU A 175 14.82 -25.40 -5.02
N GLY A 176 15.24 -26.38 -5.83
CA GLY A 176 14.49 -26.82 -7.01
C GLY A 176 14.40 -25.77 -8.13
N VAL A 177 15.41 -24.89 -8.24
CA VAL A 177 15.41 -23.74 -9.18
C VAL A 177 16.45 -23.91 -10.29
N SER A 178 16.24 -23.24 -11.41
CA SER A 178 17.18 -23.18 -12.54
C SER A 178 17.00 -21.88 -13.32
N ALA A 179 17.74 -21.71 -14.42
CA ALA A 179 17.53 -20.59 -15.33
C ALA A 179 16.19 -20.67 -16.09
N GLN A 180 15.57 -21.85 -16.16
CA GLN A 180 14.28 -22.10 -16.83
C GLN A 180 13.13 -22.28 -15.84
N ASN A 181 13.43 -22.59 -14.57
CA ASN A 181 12.45 -22.78 -13.52
C ASN A 181 12.73 -21.84 -12.36
N ASN A 182 11.88 -20.83 -12.16
CA ASN A 182 12.01 -19.81 -11.13
C ASN A 182 13.37 -19.05 -11.24
N PRO A 183 13.63 -18.34 -12.35
CA PRO A 183 14.92 -17.69 -12.60
C PRO A 183 15.24 -16.56 -11.61
N ILE A 184 16.51 -16.25 -11.38
CA ILE A 184 16.94 -15.12 -10.53
C ILE A 184 16.50 -13.80 -11.16
N PHE A 185 16.65 -13.70 -12.48
CA PHE A 185 16.33 -12.49 -13.22
C PHE A 185 14.86 -12.50 -13.62
N GLU A 186 14.06 -11.72 -12.92
CA GLU A 186 12.62 -11.61 -13.09
C GLU A 186 12.17 -10.24 -12.55
N ALA A 187 11.51 -9.45 -13.39
CA ALA A 187 11.05 -8.11 -13.08
C ALA A 187 9.59 -8.10 -12.60
N ASN A 188 9.16 -6.95 -12.06
CA ASN A 188 7.74 -6.66 -11.75
C ASN A 188 7.09 -7.64 -10.75
N LEU A 189 7.87 -8.20 -9.83
CA LEU A 189 7.36 -9.13 -8.80
C LEU A 189 6.60 -8.44 -7.67
N ILE A 190 6.86 -7.14 -7.44
CA ILE A 190 6.24 -6.33 -6.40
C ILE A 190 5.94 -4.96 -7.01
N ASP A 191 4.71 -4.49 -6.87
CA ASP A 191 4.35 -3.10 -7.20
C ASP A 191 4.74 -2.16 -6.05
N PHE A 192 5.96 -1.63 -6.12
CA PHE A 192 6.46 -0.66 -5.15
C PHE A 192 5.73 0.68 -5.21
N ASN A 193 5.06 1.03 -6.32
CA ASN A 193 4.30 2.28 -6.38
C ASN A 193 3.00 2.16 -5.60
N ALA A 194 2.23 1.09 -5.84
CA ALA A 194 1.01 0.79 -5.10
C ALA A 194 1.29 0.63 -3.60
N ALA A 195 2.32 -0.15 -3.24
CA ALA A 195 2.71 -0.33 -1.83
C ALA A 195 3.06 1.01 -1.15
N PHE A 196 3.79 1.90 -1.82
CA PHE A 196 4.12 3.22 -1.25
C PHE A 196 2.95 4.19 -1.20
N ALA A 197 1.98 4.11 -2.12
CA ALA A 197 0.73 4.84 -1.99
C ALA A 197 0.00 4.43 -0.70
N GLN A 198 -0.08 3.12 -0.42
CA GLN A 198 -0.69 2.60 0.81
C GLN A 198 0.09 2.98 2.07
N PHE A 199 1.43 2.95 2.04
CA PHE A 199 2.24 3.44 3.18
C PHE A 199 2.05 4.93 3.44
N GLU A 200 2.00 5.76 2.40
CA GLU A 200 1.78 7.20 2.54
C GLU A 200 0.38 7.51 3.09
N ALA A 201 -0.66 6.81 2.60
CA ALA A 201 -2.03 6.92 3.10
C ALA A 201 -2.11 6.49 4.57
N SER A 202 -1.48 5.37 4.94
CA SER A 202 -1.41 4.87 6.31
C SER A 202 -0.68 5.84 7.24
N ALA A 203 0.50 6.32 6.83
CA ALA A 203 1.29 7.29 7.59
C ALA A 203 0.51 8.60 7.82
N HIS A 204 -0.18 9.09 6.80
CA HIS A 204 -1.02 10.28 6.90
C HIS A 204 -2.20 10.06 7.86
N THR A 205 -2.94 8.96 7.71
CA THR A 205 -4.08 8.60 8.58
C THR A 205 -3.65 8.50 10.04
N ILE A 206 -2.56 7.76 10.31
CA ILE A 206 -2.01 7.60 11.65
C ILE A 206 -1.57 8.95 12.24
N SER A 207 -1.06 9.87 11.42
CA SER A 207 -0.68 11.22 11.88
C SER A 207 -1.85 12.10 12.32
N GLN A 208 -3.08 11.81 11.88
CA GLN A 208 -4.28 12.53 12.31
C GLN A 208 -4.82 12.05 13.67
N MET A 209 -4.28 10.95 14.21
CA MET A 209 -4.75 10.41 15.49
C MET A 209 -4.48 11.40 16.63
N ALA A 210 -5.48 11.60 17.48
CA ALA A 210 -5.39 12.51 18.62
C ALA A 210 -4.34 12.02 19.64
N ASN A 211 -3.52 12.94 20.14
CA ASN A 211 -2.55 12.63 21.20
C ASN A 211 -3.30 12.22 22.47
N ASN A 212 -2.99 11.04 22.99
CA ASN A 212 -3.53 10.54 24.26
C ASN A 212 -2.45 9.93 25.17
N ALA A 213 -1.17 9.96 24.76
CA ALA A 213 -0.08 9.41 25.56
C ALA A 213 0.03 10.12 26.93
N ASN A 214 0.05 9.33 28.00
CA ASN A 214 0.20 9.83 29.36
C ASN A 214 1.68 9.95 29.75
N LEU A 215 2.16 11.19 29.85
CA LEU A 215 3.56 11.50 30.13
C LEU A 215 3.74 12.07 31.55
N THR A 216 4.82 11.67 32.21
CA THR A 216 5.25 12.26 33.48
C THR A 216 6.74 12.61 33.46
N ASN A 217 7.16 13.56 34.30
CA ASN A 217 8.56 13.81 34.57
C ASN A 217 9.15 12.73 35.51
N PRO A 218 10.47 12.73 35.81
CA PRO A 218 11.07 11.72 36.70
C PRO A 218 10.42 11.64 38.09
N ASN A 219 9.92 12.76 38.60
CA ASN A 219 9.24 12.88 39.91
C ASN A 219 7.77 12.42 39.88
N GLY A 220 7.25 12.00 38.72
CA GLY A 220 5.88 11.52 38.56
C GLY A 220 4.84 12.63 38.28
N ASN A 221 5.25 13.88 38.13
CA ASN A 221 4.32 14.96 37.80
C ASN A 221 3.92 14.87 36.31
N PRO A 222 2.63 15.02 35.96
CA PRO A 222 2.19 15.05 34.56
C PRO A 222 2.88 16.14 33.75
N ILE A 223 3.19 15.85 32.48
CA ILE A 223 3.76 16.81 31.52
C ILE A 223 3.04 16.73 30.17
N SER A 224 3.10 17.80 29.39
CA SER A 224 2.60 17.82 28.01
C SER A 224 3.56 17.16 27.03
N ASN A 225 3.08 16.90 25.81
CA ASN A 225 3.86 16.45 24.65
C ASN A 225 4.63 17.59 23.94
N VAL A 226 4.46 18.85 24.38
CA VAL A 226 5.22 20.02 23.92
C VAL A 226 6.25 20.44 24.95
N ASN A 227 7.38 21.00 24.50
CA ASN A 227 8.49 21.44 25.37
C ASN A 227 9.00 20.33 26.29
N LEU A 228 9.24 19.15 25.73
CA LEU A 228 9.63 17.98 26.50
C LEU A 228 10.97 18.20 27.24
N PRO A 229 11.09 17.73 28.50
CA PRO A 229 12.34 17.70 29.23
C PRO A 229 13.27 16.60 28.71
N ASN A 230 14.53 16.59 29.17
CA ASN A 230 15.51 15.58 28.74
C ASN A 230 15.22 14.16 29.25
N GLN A 231 14.37 14.00 30.26
CA GLN A 231 13.95 12.71 30.80
C GLN A 231 12.43 12.68 30.91
N VAL A 232 11.81 11.73 30.22
CA VAL A 232 10.35 11.60 30.15
C VAL A 232 9.97 10.17 30.52
N LYS A 233 8.93 10.02 31.34
CA LYS A 233 8.29 8.73 31.63
C LYS A 233 7.02 8.59 30.79
N ILE A 234 6.87 7.46 30.11
CA ILE A 234 5.65 7.08 29.37
C ILE A 234 4.87 6.08 30.20
N ASN A 235 3.59 6.38 30.46
CA ASN A 235 2.68 5.57 31.26
C ASN A 235 1.62 4.97 30.34
N LEU A 236 1.97 3.88 29.65
CA LEU A 236 1.07 3.27 28.65
C LEU A 236 -0.21 2.72 29.31
N GLN A 237 -1.34 3.09 28.75
CA GLN A 237 -2.66 2.56 29.09
C GLN A 237 -3.02 1.40 28.16
N THR A 238 -4.02 0.60 28.55
CA THR A 238 -4.59 -0.43 27.67
C THR A 238 -5.20 0.22 26.43
N GLY A 239 -4.95 -0.36 25.26
CA GLY A 239 -5.34 0.18 23.96
C GLY A 239 -4.16 0.80 23.21
N VAL A 240 -4.47 1.67 22.27
CA VAL A 240 -3.47 2.43 21.51
C VAL A 240 -3.10 3.69 22.31
N ASN A 241 -1.82 4.03 22.35
CA ASN A 241 -1.27 5.22 22.98
C ASN A 241 -0.57 6.03 21.88
N VAL A 242 -1.03 7.24 21.62
CA VAL A 242 -0.53 8.11 20.56
C VAL A 242 0.19 9.29 21.19
N LEU A 243 1.49 9.37 20.90
CA LEU A 243 2.36 10.47 21.25
C LEU A 243 2.62 11.30 19.98
N ASN A 244 1.94 12.43 19.85
CA ASN A 244 2.21 13.40 18.78
C ASN A 244 3.31 14.35 19.26
N VAL A 245 4.42 14.45 18.54
CA VAL A 245 5.57 15.28 18.92
C VAL A 245 6.19 15.95 17.71
N THR A 246 6.77 17.13 17.91
CA THR A 246 7.65 17.73 16.89
C THR A 246 9.01 17.04 16.92
N GLY A 247 9.73 17.04 15.79
CA GLY A 247 11.12 16.58 15.77
C GLY A 247 12.02 17.36 16.75
N THR A 248 11.74 18.64 16.98
CA THR A 248 12.44 19.47 17.97
C THR A 248 12.23 18.96 19.40
N ASP A 249 10.98 18.68 19.80
CA ASP A 249 10.71 18.16 21.14
C ASP A 249 11.21 16.74 21.32
N LEU A 250 11.11 15.89 20.30
CA LEU A 250 11.65 14.54 20.33
C LEU A 250 13.16 14.54 20.58
N ASN A 251 13.90 15.44 19.93
CA ASN A 251 15.35 15.58 20.10
C ASN A 251 15.79 16.21 21.42
N LYS A 252 14.88 16.82 22.21
CA LYS A 252 15.20 17.27 23.58
C LYS A 252 15.31 16.10 24.54
N VAL A 253 14.58 15.02 24.27
CA VAL A 253 14.53 13.85 25.15
C VAL A 253 15.79 13.02 24.97
N SER A 254 16.55 12.84 26.05
CA SER A 254 17.71 11.94 26.08
C SER A 254 17.33 10.54 26.55
N VAL A 255 16.27 10.42 27.37
CA VAL A 255 15.77 9.14 27.87
C VAL A 255 14.25 9.12 27.92
N PHE A 256 13.64 8.12 27.30
CA PHE A 256 12.26 7.71 27.58
C PHE A 256 12.26 6.47 28.49
N THR A 257 11.59 6.57 29.63
CA THR A 257 11.39 5.45 30.57
C THR A 257 9.95 4.98 30.54
N TYR A 258 9.74 3.69 30.32
CA TYR A 258 8.41 3.09 30.18
C TYR A 258 8.01 2.46 31.51
N ASN A 259 7.01 3.04 32.19
CA ASN A 259 6.47 2.46 33.43
C ASN A 259 5.60 1.23 33.15
N ASN A 260 4.98 1.19 31.97
CA ASN A 260 4.23 0.07 31.46
C ASN A 260 4.80 -0.28 30.08
N GLN A 261 5.14 -1.55 29.86
CA GLN A 261 5.72 -1.99 28.60
C GLN A 261 4.67 -2.10 27.49
N PRO A 262 5.01 -1.76 26.24
CA PRO A 262 4.18 -2.09 25.07
C PRO A 262 3.90 -3.59 24.98
N SER A 263 2.74 -3.93 24.43
CA SER A 263 2.25 -5.31 24.26
C SER A 263 1.09 -5.32 23.27
N ALA A 264 0.57 -6.50 22.90
CA ALA A 264 -0.58 -6.63 22.01
C ALA A 264 -1.83 -5.81 22.46
N ASN A 265 -1.95 -5.53 23.76
CA ASN A 265 -3.01 -4.70 24.33
C ASN A 265 -2.55 -3.30 24.78
N ARG A 266 -1.29 -2.91 24.50
CA ARG A 266 -0.71 -1.59 24.80
C ARG A 266 0.19 -1.19 23.64
N ILE A 267 -0.40 -0.65 22.59
CA ILE A 267 0.33 -0.20 21.40
C ILE A 267 0.83 1.21 21.64
N LEU A 268 2.07 1.51 21.28
CA LEU A 268 2.59 2.88 21.25
C LEU A 268 2.79 3.32 19.80
N ILE A 269 2.21 4.47 19.46
CA ILE A 269 2.46 5.20 18.23
C ILE A 269 3.14 6.50 18.60
N VAL A 270 4.30 6.76 18.02
CA VAL A 270 5.02 8.03 18.10
C VAL A 270 4.91 8.70 16.75
N ASN A 271 4.00 9.67 16.63
CA ASN A 271 3.83 10.50 15.45
C ASN A 271 4.80 11.67 15.52
N VAL A 272 5.71 11.76 14.55
CA VAL A 272 6.77 12.76 14.53
C VAL A 272 6.51 13.76 13.40
N ASP A 273 6.14 14.98 13.76
CA ASP A 273 6.08 16.11 12.85
C ASP A 273 7.48 16.72 12.67
N ALA A 274 8.14 16.36 11.56
CA ALA A 274 9.51 16.79 11.26
C ALA A 274 9.73 16.89 9.74
N PRO A 275 9.17 17.93 9.08
CA PRO A 275 9.27 18.09 7.64
C PRO A 275 10.71 18.35 7.18
N GLY A 276 11.05 17.87 5.99
CA GLY A 276 12.38 18.07 5.42
C GLY A 276 13.43 17.12 6.00
N THR A 277 14.61 17.67 6.33
CA THR A 277 15.70 16.89 6.95
C THR A 277 15.56 16.88 8.46
N PHE A 278 15.35 15.70 9.02
CA PHE A 278 15.35 15.46 10.46
C PHE A 278 16.59 14.67 10.88
N ASN A 279 17.44 15.30 11.69
CA ASN A 279 18.57 14.63 12.33
C ASN A 279 18.09 14.08 13.68
N TRP A 280 17.65 12.83 13.68
CA TRP A 280 17.06 12.22 14.87
C TRP A 280 18.16 11.77 15.84
N ASN A 281 18.26 12.46 16.97
CA ASN A 281 19.07 12.02 18.10
C ASN A 281 18.29 10.95 18.85
N VAL A 282 18.50 9.67 18.48
CA VAL A 282 17.80 8.56 19.12
C VAL A 282 18.11 8.53 20.60
N PHE A 283 17.06 8.64 21.41
CA PHE A 283 17.09 8.63 22.87
C PHE A 283 17.43 7.24 23.40
N ASN A 284 17.92 7.16 24.64
CA ASN A 284 18.00 5.90 25.35
C ASN A 284 16.62 5.47 25.86
N THR A 285 16.39 4.17 25.95
CA THR A 285 15.15 3.60 26.47
C THR A 285 15.38 2.91 27.81
N GLY A 286 14.52 3.19 28.79
CA GLY A 286 14.49 2.49 30.08
C GLY A 286 13.19 1.72 30.28
N GLY A 287 13.25 0.53 30.88
CA GLY A 287 12.06 -0.26 31.24
C GLY A 287 11.50 -1.17 30.14
N ILE A 288 12.06 -1.14 28.93
CA ILE A 288 11.71 -2.04 27.80
C ILE A 288 12.97 -2.64 27.17
N GLY A 289 12.81 -3.72 26.41
CA GLY A 289 13.83 -4.31 25.54
C GLY A 289 13.25 -4.70 24.19
N GLU A 290 14.03 -5.26 23.28
CA GLU A 290 13.63 -5.45 21.87
C GLU A 290 12.41 -6.35 21.66
N HIS A 291 12.12 -7.27 22.58
CA HIS A 291 10.94 -8.15 22.51
C HIS A 291 9.59 -7.41 22.45
N VAL A 292 9.53 -6.12 22.80
CA VAL A 292 8.30 -5.31 22.67
C VAL A 292 8.23 -4.49 21.38
N ALA A 293 9.27 -4.52 20.55
CA ALA A 293 9.33 -3.80 19.27
C ALA A 293 8.10 -4.01 18.36
N PRO A 294 7.48 -5.20 18.28
CA PRO A 294 6.27 -5.40 17.47
C PRO A 294 5.10 -4.48 17.81
N TYR A 295 5.12 -3.81 18.97
CA TYR A 295 4.02 -3.00 19.49
C TYR A 295 4.38 -1.50 19.60
N ILE A 296 5.51 -1.08 19.02
CA ILE A 296 5.90 0.33 18.91
C ILE A 296 5.99 0.70 17.43
N LEU A 297 5.34 1.80 17.05
CA LEU A 297 5.43 2.42 15.74
C LEU A 297 5.99 3.84 15.85
N PHE A 298 7.02 4.16 15.08
CA PHE A 298 7.45 5.53 14.80
C PHE A 298 6.98 5.93 13.41
N ASN A 299 6.08 6.90 13.35
CA ASN A 299 5.49 7.39 12.11
C ASN A 299 6.09 8.75 11.73
N PHE A 300 6.64 8.86 10.53
CA PHE A 300 7.25 10.06 9.95
C PHE A 300 6.51 10.44 8.66
N PRO A 301 5.31 11.05 8.75
CA PRO A 301 4.42 11.29 7.61
C PRO A 301 4.94 12.33 6.62
N ASN A 302 5.84 13.22 7.05
CA ASN A 302 6.28 14.40 6.28
C ASN A 302 7.81 14.58 6.20
N THR A 303 8.59 13.68 6.81
CA THR A 303 10.06 13.73 6.73
C THR A 303 10.54 13.24 5.37
N THR A 304 11.41 14.02 4.72
CA THR A 304 12.00 13.66 3.41
C THR A 304 13.43 13.14 3.53
N THR A 305 14.12 13.44 4.63
CA THR A 305 15.41 12.82 4.95
C THR A 305 15.48 12.56 6.45
N LEU A 306 15.59 11.30 6.83
CA LEU A 306 15.70 10.86 8.21
C LEU A 306 17.13 10.40 8.49
N LYS A 307 17.91 11.20 9.22
CA LYS A 307 19.26 10.81 9.64
C LYS A 307 19.19 10.24 11.04
N ILE A 308 19.44 8.94 11.16
CA ILE A 308 19.42 8.20 12.42
C ILE A 308 20.81 8.31 13.04
N GLN A 309 20.89 9.05 14.14
CA GLN A 309 22.10 9.32 14.90
C GLN A 309 21.82 9.23 16.41
N GLY A 310 22.81 9.57 17.23
CA GLY A 310 22.70 9.42 18.69
C GLY A 310 23.07 8.01 19.17
N ASN A 311 22.92 7.81 20.47
CA ASN A 311 23.51 6.67 21.19
C ASN A 311 22.51 5.56 21.53
N GLY A 312 21.20 5.76 21.32
CA GLY A 312 20.18 4.75 21.58
C GLY A 312 19.94 3.80 20.40
N SER A 313 19.50 2.58 20.69
CA SER A 313 18.86 1.68 19.73
C SER A 313 17.39 2.06 19.55
N ILE A 314 16.86 1.85 18.34
CA ILE A 314 15.44 2.03 18.06
C ILE A 314 14.73 0.72 18.37
N ILE A 315 13.73 0.77 19.26
CA ILE A 315 12.84 -0.36 19.57
C ILE A 315 11.46 0.00 19.04
N GLY A 316 11.10 -0.54 17.88
CA GLY A 316 9.87 -0.24 17.17
C GLY A 316 10.07 -0.14 15.65
N SER A 317 8.96 -0.27 14.92
CA SER A 317 8.97 -0.19 13.45
C SER A 317 8.95 1.27 12.97
N LEU A 318 9.64 1.55 11.88
CA LEU A 318 9.77 2.86 11.25
C LEU A 318 8.90 2.93 9.99
N LEU A 319 7.88 3.79 10.01
CA LEU A 319 7.05 4.12 8.85
C LEU A 319 7.42 5.53 8.37
N ALA A 320 8.31 5.61 7.38
CA ALA A 320 8.82 6.88 6.85
C ALA A 320 8.77 6.90 5.31
N PRO A 321 7.59 6.73 4.69
CA PRO A 321 7.46 6.40 3.25
C PRO A 321 8.06 7.46 2.31
N LYS A 322 8.16 8.71 2.75
CA LYS A 322 8.74 9.82 1.98
C LYS A 322 10.23 10.06 2.24
N ALA A 323 10.83 9.36 3.20
CA ALA A 323 12.17 9.67 3.67
C ALA A 323 13.24 8.86 2.94
N HIS A 324 14.32 9.53 2.54
CA HIS A 324 15.62 8.87 2.46
C HIS A 324 16.16 8.64 3.87
N ILE A 325 16.37 7.37 4.25
CA ILE A 325 16.83 6.97 5.58
C ILE A 325 18.35 6.81 5.57
N ASN A 326 19.05 7.60 6.37
CA ASN A 326 20.48 7.46 6.59
C ASN A 326 20.75 6.86 7.97
N LYS A 327 21.11 5.57 8.00
CA LYS A 327 21.49 4.84 9.22
C LYS A 327 23.01 4.80 9.35
N ALA A 328 23.56 5.87 9.93
CA ALA A 328 24.98 5.97 10.26
C ALA A 328 25.32 5.53 11.68
N SER A 329 24.34 5.49 12.58
CA SER A 329 24.53 5.04 13.97
C SER A 329 24.95 3.57 14.04
N HIS A 330 25.81 3.24 15.01
CA HIS A 330 26.24 1.87 15.31
C HIS A 330 25.18 1.07 16.07
N ASN A 331 24.12 1.73 16.53
CA ASN A 331 23.05 1.09 17.27
C ASN A 331 22.04 0.38 16.35
N ASN A 332 21.29 -0.52 16.95
CA ASN A 332 20.40 -1.43 16.22
C ASN A 332 19.00 -0.81 16.06
N ILE A 333 18.31 -1.26 15.01
CA ILE A 333 16.87 -1.02 14.85
C ILE A 333 16.18 -2.36 15.01
N ALA A 334 15.37 -2.50 16.05
CA ALA A 334 14.49 -3.65 16.24
C ALA A 334 13.10 -3.29 15.74
N GLY A 335 12.75 -3.73 14.54
CA GLY A 335 11.48 -3.35 13.89
C GLY A 335 11.52 -3.48 12.37
N GLN A 336 10.37 -3.31 11.72
CA GLN A 336 10.31 -3.12 10.27
C GLN A 336 10.72 -1.70 9.88
N ILE A 337 11.26 -1.54 8.67
CA ILE A 337 11.74 -0.27 8.14
C ILE A 337 11.14 -0.05 6.76
N VAL A 338 10.33 1.00 6.65
CA VAL A 338 9.77 1.49 5.38
C VAL A 338 10.30 2.89 5.09
N GLY A 339 10.89 3.07 3.92
CA GLY A 339 11.45 4.36 3.49
C GLY A 339 11.53 4.52 1.98
N GLN A 340 11.58 5.74 1.48
CA GLN A 340 11.70 5.99 0.04
C GLN A 340 13.02 5.41 -0.52
N SER A 341 14.09 5.48 0.27
CA SER A 341 15.41 4.87 0.00
C SER A 341 16.18 4.76 1.31
N MET A 342 17.28 4.01 1.34
CA MET A 342 18.08 3.86 2.56
C MET A 342 19.57 3.68 2.29
N GLU A 343 20.41 4.26 3.15
CA GLU A 343 21.83 3.91 3.29
C GLU A 343 22.07 3.37 4.71
N GLN A 344 22.55 2.14 4.81
CA GLN A 344 23.00 1.54 6.06
C GLN A 344 24.52 1.48 6.08
N ALA A 345 25.11 2.38 6.87
CA ALA A 345 26.55 2.43 7.04
C ALA A 345 27.03 1.63 8.26
N SER A 346 26.20 1.47 9.30
CA SER A 346 26.55 0.79 10.54
C SER A 346 25.33 0.29 11.32
N GLY A 347 25.60 -0.49 12.37
CA GLY A 347 24.63 -1.20 13.23
C GLY A 347 23.75 -2.22 12.49
N GLU A 348 22.95 -2.96 13.22
CA GLU A 348 22.13 -4.07 12.70
C GLU A 348 20.66 -3.65 12.55
N ASN A 349 19.90 -4.40 11.75
CA ASN A 349 18.44 -4.34 11.78
C ASN A 349 17.92 -5.70 12.24
N HIS A 350 17.29 -5.74 13.41
CA HIS A 350 16.71 -6.94 13.99
C HIS A 350 15.27 -7.12 13.50
N TRP A 351 14.90 -8.38 13.25
CA TRP A 351 13.59 -8.70 12.71
C TRP A 351 12.53 -8.70 13.81
N PHE A 352 11.70 -7.66 13.81
CA PHE A 352 10.47 -7.59 14.59
C PHE A 352 9.38 -6.99 13.71
N GLY A 353 8.52 -7.84 13.14
CA GLY A 353 7.34 -7.40 12.41
C GLY A 353 6.40 -6.59 13.29
N PHE A 354 5.86 -5.47 12.79
CA PHE A 354 4.81 -4.78 13.53
C PHE A 354 3.59 -5.71 13.65
N ALA A 355 3.11 -5.89 14.87
CA ALA A 355 1.99 -6.78 15.19
C ALA A 355 0.90 -6.05 15.99
N GLY A 356 1.00 -4.73 16.10
CA GLY A 356 0.02 -3.91 16.79
C GLY A 356 -1.27 -3.77 16.00
N SER A 357 -2.41 -3.98 16.67
CA SER A 357 -3.70 -3.58 16.11
C SER A 357 -3.91 -2.11 16.39
N ILE A 358 -3.80 -1.29 15.34
CA ILE A 358 -4.11 0.14 15.40
C ILE A 358 -5.62 0.27 15.14
N GLY A 359 -6.42 -0.14 16.13
CA GLY A 359 -7.84 0.21 16.14
C GLY A 359 -8.02 1.74 16.16
N SER A 360 -9.12 2.24 15.60
CA SER A 360 -9.51 3.64 15.68
C SER A 360 -9.46 4.16 17.13
N GLN A 361 -8.73 5.25 17.36
CA GLN A 361 -8.86 6.01 18.60
C GLN A 361 -10.23 6.67 18.60
N THR A 362 -11.06 6.31 19.57
CA THR A 362 -12.21 7.12 19.98
C THR A 362 -11.72 8.50 20.41
N GLY A 363 -11.77 9.48 19.50
CA GLY A 363 -11.23 10.82 19.77
C GLY A 363 -11.36 11.80 18.61
N GLY A 364 -12.53 11.84 17.97
CA GLY A 364 -12.85 12.73 16.87
C GLY A 364 -13.81 12.02 15.92
N GLY A 365 -15.11 12.19 16.12
CA GLY A 365 -16.09 11.66 15.17
C GLY A 365 -15.84 12.21 13.76
N LEU A 366 -16.09 11.40 12.73
CA LEU A 366 -16.09 11.88 11.34
C LEU A 366 -17.02 13.12 11.26
N PRO A 367 -16.53 14.30 10.86
CA PRO A 367 -17.37 15.47 10.65
C PRO A 367 -18.56 15.16 9.73
N ASN A 368 -19.68 15.83 9.94
CA ASN A 368 -20.84 15.71 9.05
C ASN A 368 -20.43 16.17 7.64
N GLY A 369 -20.68 15.33 6.64
CA GLY A 369 -20.31 15.56 5.24
C GLY A 369 -18.88 15.12 4.89
N SER A 370 -18.17 14.44 5.79
CA SER A 370 -16.85 13.87 5.49
C SER A 370 -16.91 12.86 4.35
N THR A 371 -15.84 12.81 3.57
CA THR A 371 -15.62 11.78 2.54
C THR A 371 -14.55 10.80 3.01
N VAL A 372 -14.81 9.52 2.83
CA VAL A 372 -13.95 8.41 3.25
C VAL A 372 -13.73 7.50 2.05
N THR A 373 -12.49 7.33 1.63
CA THR A 373 -12.13 6.45 0.51
C THR A 373 -11.80 5.03 1.00
N ARG A 374 -12.19 4.01 0.24
CA ARG A 374 -11.87 2.59 0.45
C ARG A 374 -11.44 1.99 -0.87
N GLU A 375 -10.32 1.27 -0.84
CA GLU A 375 -9.89 0.41 -1.94
C GLU A 375 -10.50 -0.98 -1.77
N LEU A 376 -10.87 -1.61 -2.88
CA LEU A 376 -11.47 -2.94 -2.92
C LEU A 376 -10.43 -4.04 -3.18
N ASP A 377 -10.57 -5.15 -2.44
CA ASP A 377 -10.01 -6.46 -2.81
C ASP A 377 -11.06 -7.36 -3.52
N ASP A 378 -12.35 -6.93 -3.56
CA ASP A 378 -13.54 -7.64 -4.09
C ASP A 378 -14.61 -6.59 -4.52
N CYS A 379 -15.58 -6.87 -5.40
CA CYS A 379 -16.47 -5.87 -6.04
C CYS A 379 -17.41 -5.06 -5.15
N SER A 380 -17.37 -5.28 -3.85
CA SER A 380 -18.19 -4.51 -2.94
C SER A 380 -17.49 -4.34 -1.62
N TYR A 381 -17.70 -3.18 -1.02
CA TYR A 381 -17.28 -2.95 0.34
C TYR A 381 -18.41 -3.32 1.28
N ILE A 382 -18.26 -4.41 2.03
CA ILE A 382 -19.22 -4.79 3.06
C ILE A 382 -18.93 -3.98 4.32
N ILE A 383 -19.87 -3.12 4.70
CA ILE A 383 -19.75 -2.32 5.92
C ILE A 383 -19.73 -3.26 7.14
N ASP A 384 -18.63 -3.25 7.89
CA ASP A 384 -18.48 -4.10 9.08
C ASP A 384 -18.91 -3.37 10.37
N GLY A 385 -19.63 -4.10 11.22
CA GLY A 385 -20.11 -3.62 12.51
C GLY A 385 -20.82 -2.27 12.43
N ASN A 386 -20.34 -1.31 13.21
CA ASN A 386 -20.95 0.01 13.36
C ASN A 386 -20.24 1.09 12.54
N GLU A 387 -19.48 0.71 11.51
CA GLU A 387 -18.84 1.66 10.63
C GLU A 387 -19.88 2.58 9.98
N PHE A 388 -19.54 3.87 9.85
CA PHE A 388 -20.43 4.93 9.34
C PHE A 388 -21.76 5.13 10.09
N THR A 389 -21.96 4.45 11.22
CA THR A 389 -23.14 4.60 12.07
C THR A 389 -22.89 5.71 13.10
N PRO A 390 -23.71 6.78 13.17
CA PRO A 390 -23.54 7.84 14.15
C PRO A 390 -24.05 7.41 15.54
N VAL A 391 -23.49 8.01 16.59
CA VAL A 391 -24.09 8.01 17.93
C VAL A 391 -25.18 9.07 17.99
N ALA A 392 -26.37 8.67 18.41
CA ALA A 392 -27.42 9.61 18.77
C ALA A 392 -27.21 10.13 20.20
N SER A 393 -27.36 11.43 20.41
CA SER A 393 -27.39 12.02 21.74
C SER A 393 -28.49 11.39 22.60
N ALA A 394 -28.33 11.45 23.93
CA ALA A 394 -29.35 10.94 24.87
C ALA A 394 -30.71 11.67 24.74
N SER A 395 -30.75 12.83 24.07
CA SER A 395 -31.94 13.62 23.77
C SER A 395 -32.72 13.13 22.53
N CYS A 396 -32.22 12.15 21.77
CA CYS A 396 -32.92 11.57 20.63
C CYS A 396 -34.00 10.56 21.07
N THR A 397 -35.26 10.81 20.71
CA THR A 397 -36.40 9.93 21.04
C THR A 397 -36.81 9.00 19.90
N SER A 398 -36.28 9.22 18.69
CA SER A 398 -36.50 8.39 17.51
C SER A 398 -35.26 7.54 17.21
N THR A 399 -35.47 6.28 16.83
CA THR A 399 -34.41 5.41 16.34
C THR A 399 -33.80 5.98 15.05
N PRO A 400 -32.47 6.16 14.96
CA PRO A 400 -31.82 6.59 13.74
C PRO A 400 -32.06 5.62 12.58
N SER A 401 -32.30 6.15 11.38
CA SER A 401 -32.38 5.40 10.14
C SER A 401 -31.51 6.04 9.07
N TYR A 402 -30.96 5.25 8.15
CA TYR A 402 -30.16 5.75 7.03
C TYR A 402 -30.90 5.64 5.69
N VAL A 403 -30.47 6.47 4.74
CA VAL A 403 -30.72 6.36 3.30
C VAL A 403 -29.38 6.41 2.59
N LEU A 404 -29.17 5.52 1.63
CA LEU A 404 -28.02 5.50 0.72
C LEU A 404 -28.43 6.13 -0.61
N SER A 405 -27.54 6.93 -1.19
CA SER A 405 -27.69 7.50 -2.53
C SER A 405 -26.35 7.55 -3.26
N GLY A 406 -26.36 7.59 -4.59
CA GLY A 406 -25.14 7.58 -5.41
C GLY A 406 -24.91 6.19 -6.02
N ALA A 407 -23.70 5.68 -5.92
CA ALA A 407 -23.31 4.36 -6.43
C ALA A 407 -24.14 3.21 -5.84
N THR A 408 -24.49 3.32 -4.54
CA THR A 408 -25.38 2.38 -3.86
C THR A 408 -26.64 3.10 -3.40
N THR A 409 -27.81 2.49 -3.60
CA THR A 409 -29.10 3.01 -3.11
C THR A 409 -29.73 2.02 -2.15
N GLY A 410 -30.43 2.53 -1.14
CA GLY A 410 -31.02 1.69 -0.10
C GLY A 410 -31.43 2.49 1.13
N SER A 411 -32.03 1.83 2.11
CA SER A 411 -32.41 2.44 3.37
C SER A 411 -32.56 1.39 4.45
N GLY A 412 -32.37 1.78 5.71
CA GLY A 412 -32.55 0.87 6.83
C GLY A 412 -32.24 1.51 8.18
N THR A 413 -32.09 0.66 9.20
CA THR A 413 -31.73 1.07 10.56
C THR A 413 -30.45 0.40 11.07
N ASN A 414 -29.84 -0.49 10.27
CA ASN A 414 -28.56 -1.13 10.54
C ASN A 414 -27.74 -1.20 9.24
N LEU A 415 -26.53 -0.63 9.26
CA LEU A 415 -25.60 -0.63 8.12
C LEU A 415 -24.69 -1.86 8.09
N SER A 416 -24.54 -2.58 9.19
CA SER A 416 -23.70 -3.77 9.26
C SER A 416 -24.15 -4.79 8.22
N GLY A 417 -23.22 -5.25 7.40
CA GLY A 417 -23.45 -6.23 6.33
C GLY A 417 -24.03 -5.64 5.04
N VAL A 418 -24.21 -4.31 4.95
CA VAL A 418 -24.59 -3.65 3.69
C VAL A 418 -23.37 -3.59 2.77
N ALA A 419 -23.52 -4.11 1.56
CA ALA A 419 -22.53 -4.00 0.50
C ALA A 419 -22.67 -2.66 -0.23
N LEU A 420 -21.55 -1.93 -0.36
CA LEU A 420 -21.44 -0.72 -1.17
C LEU A 420 -20.75 -1.04 -2.50
N ASN A 421 -21.36 -0.61 -3.60
CA ASN A 421 -20.84 -0.74 -4.96
C ASN A 421 -19.72 0.28 -5.25
N PRO A 422 -18.87 0.05 -6.27
CA PRO A 422 -17.86 0.99 -6.73
C PRO A 422 -18.43 2.39 -7.04
N GLY A 423 -17.66 3.42 -6.71
CA GLY A 423 -18.04 4.83 -6.80
C GLY A 423 -18.48 5.44 -5.48
N THR A 424 -18.97 6.69 -5.51
CA THR A 424 -19.35 7.42 -4.30
C THR A 424 -20.77 7.07 -3.85
N THR A 425 -20.90 6.53 -2.64
CA THR A 425 -22.17 6.38 -1.93
C THR A 425 -22.27 7.40 -0.79
N THR A 426 -23.29 8.24 -0.80
CA THR A 426 -23.64 9.10 0.33
C THR A 426 -24.59 8.38 1.28
N ILE A 427 -24.18 8.25 2.54
CA ILE A 427 -24.97 7.68 3.63
C ILE A 427 -25.55 8.84 4.44
N THR A 428 -26.88 8.97 4.45
CA THR A 428 -27.60 10.00 5.20
C THR A 428 -28.39 9.37 6.34
N TRP A 429 -27.94 9.56 7.57
CA TRP A 429 -28.65 9.19 8.79
C TRP A 429 -29.61 10.30 9.23
N THR A 430 -30.80 9.91 9.68
CA THR A 430 -31.83 10.80 10.20
C THR A 430 -32.35 10.29 11.54
N ALA A 431 -32.42 11.18 12.55
CA ALA A 431 -33.12 10.95 13.80
C ALA A 431 -33.93 12.21 14.15
N GLY A 432 -35.26 12.14 14.05
CA GLY A 432 -36.13 13.30 14.19
C GLY A 432 -35.88 14.31 13.09
N THR A 433 -35.46 15.53 13.46
CA THR A 433 -35.09 16.61 12.50
C THR A 433 -33.59 16.65 12.20
N SER A 434 -32.79 15.81 12.86
CA SER A 434 -31.34 15.87 12.80
C SER A 434 -30.79 14.91 11.78
N THR A 435 -29.86 15.39 10.96
CA THR A 435 -29.26 14.62 9.88
C THR A 435 -27.74 14.55 10.03
N TYR A 436 -27.17 13.40 9.73
CA TYR A 436 -25.73 13.17 9.66
C TYR A 436 -25.39 12.49 8.34
N THR A 437 -24.41 13.00 7.62
CA THR A 437 -23.99 12.52 6.31
C THR A 437 -22.53 12.10 6.31
N VAL A 438 -22.24 11.03 5.58
CA VAL A 438 -20.87 10.62 5.23
C VAL A 438 -20.87 10.13 3.79
N ASN A 439 -19.89 10.56 3.01
CA ASN A 439 -19.64 10.05 1.67
C ASN A 439 -18.61 8.93 1.80
N VAL A 440 -18.90 7.78 1.21
CA VAL A 440 -17.97 6.66 1.10
C VAL A 440 -17.65 6.51 -0.38
N GLU A 441 -16.39 6.72 -0.73
CA GLU A 441 -15.89 6.54 -2.09
C GLU A 441 -15.21 5.18 -2.18
N ILE A 442 -15.79 4.30 -2.99
CA ILE A 442 -15.26 2.96 -3.23
C ILE A 442 -14.48 3.00 -4.54
N GLU A 443 -13.16 2.81 -4.46
CA GLU A 443 -12.27 2.73 -5.60
C GLU A 443 -11.91 1.26 -5.86
N ASP A 444 -11.92 0.86 -7.13
CA ASP A 444 -11.31 -0.36 -7.60
C ASP A 444 -10.20 0.01 -8.58
N ASN A 445 -8.96 -0.22 -8.16
CA ASN A 445 -7.75 0.05 -8.91
C ASN A 445 -7.05 -1.25 -9.34
N ILE A 446 -7.68 -2.42 -9.17
CA ILE A 446 -7.14 -3.71 -9.58
C ILE A 446 -7.41 -3.90 -11.08
N VAL A 447 -6.35 -4.13 -11.85
CA VAL A 447 -6.48 -4.32 -13.30
C VAL A 447 -6.77 -5.80 -13.61
N PRO A 448 -7.69 -6.10 -14.55
CA PRO A 448 -8.00 -7.47 -14.94
C PRO A 448 -6.81 -8.28 -15.42
N THR A 449 -6.86 -9.59 -15.15
CA THR A 449 -5.95 -10.57 -15.74
C THR A 449 -6.59 -11.18 -16.98
N VAL A 450 -6.14 -10.77 -18.17
CA VAL A 450 -6.67 -11.26 -19.46
C VAL A 450 -5.74 -12.31 -20.05
N ILE A 451 -6.24 -13.53 -20.22
CA ILE A 451 -5.50 -14.67 -20.73
C ILE A 451 -6.20 -15.18 -21.98
N GLY A 452 -5.49 -15.12 -23.11
CA GLY A 452 -5.95 -15.60 -24.40
C GLY A 452 -5.38 -16.98 -24.74
N LYS A 453 -6.08 -17.72 -25.60
CA LYS A 453 -5.57 -18.92 -26.27
C LYS A 453 -5.72 -18.80 -27.77
N ASP A 454 -4.75 -19.34 -28.48
CA ASP A 454 -4.80 -19.49 -29.92
C ASP A 454 -5.79 -20.59 -30.32
N ILE A 455 -6.50 -20.40 -31.43
CA ILE A 455 -7.50 -21.34 -31.93
C ILE A 455 -7.38 -21.55 -33.44
N THR A 456 -7.93 -22.68 -33.90
CA THR A 456 -8.15 -22.96 -35.33
C THR A 456 -9.65 -23.02 -35.59
N VAL A 457 -10.11 -22.31 -36.61
CA VAL A 457 -11.53 -22.23 -37.00
C VAL A 457 -11.70 -22.56 -38.48
N TYR A 458 -12.87 -23.07 -38.82
CA TYR A 458 -13.19 -23.55 -40.17
C TYR A 458 -14.29 -22.71 -40.79
N LEU A 459 -14.10 -22.31 -42.06
CA LEU A 459 -15.13 -21.60 -42.82
C LEU A 459 -16.36 -22.49 -43.06
N ASP A 460 -17.54 -21.87 -43.06
CA ASP A 460 -18.80 -22.53 -43.39
C ASP A 460 -19.05 -22.62 -44.90
N GLU A 461 -20.21 -23.13 -45.31
CA GLU A 461 -20.59 -23.26 -46.72
C GLU A 461 -20.71 -21.93 -47.48
N ASN A 462 -20.76 -20.79 -46.77
CA ASN A 462 -20.77 -19.45 -47.33
C ASN A 462 -19.38 -18.81 -47.35
N GLY A 463 -18.35 -19.50 -46.84
CA GLY A 463 -16.98 -18.99 -46.77
C GLY A 463 -16.76 -18.02 -45.62
N GLU A 464 -17.56 -18.10 -44.55
CA GLU A 464 -17.47 -17.25 -43.36
C GLU A 464 -17.40 -18.07 -42.07
N VAL A 465 -16.81 -17.51 -41.02
CA VAL A 465 -16.87 -18.04 -39.66
C VAL A 465 -16.89 -16.90 -38.66
N ASN A 466 -17.71 -17.06 -37.61
CA ASN A 466 -17.75 -16.12 -36.49
C ASN A 466 -17.00 -16.70 -35.29
N VAL A 467 -16.17 -15.87 -34.68
CA VAL A 467 -15.40 -16.13 -33.47
C VAL A 467 -15.89 -15.17 -32.39
N SER A 468 -16.24 -15.72 -31.23
CA SER A 468 -16.62 -14.94 -30.05
C SER A 468 -15.40 -14.70 -29.13
N PRO A 469 -15.44 -13.69 -28.25
CA PRO A 469 -14.40 -13.50 -27.23
C PRO A 469 -14.17 -14.74 -26.35
N GLU A 470 -15.21 -15.53 -26.07
CA GLU A 470 -15.11 -16.75 -25.25
C GLU A 470 -14.35 -17.89 -25.94
N ASP A 471 -14.39 -17.94 -27.27
CA ASP A 471 -13.67 -18.96 -28.04
C ASP A 471 -12.15 -18.84 -27.85
N VAL A 472 -11.65 -17.62 -27.65
CA VAL A 472 -10.23 -17.29 -27.45
C VAL A 472 -9.89 -17.01 -25.98
N ASN A 473 -10.86 -17.03 -25.07
CA ASN A 473 -10.64 -16.85 -23.63
C ASN A 473 -10.00 -18.10 -23.02
N ASN A 474 -8.99 -17.91 -22.17
CA ASN A 474 -8.25 -18.96 -21.48
C ASN A 474 -8.22 -18.77 -19.96
N GLY A 475 -9.37 -18.42 -19.38
CA GLY A 475 -9.51 -18.21 -17.94
C GLY A 475 -9.12 -16.81 -17.50
N SER A 476 -9.47 -15.80 -18.32
CA SER A 476 -9.40 -14.40 -17.88
C SER A 476 -10.26 -14.20 -16.63
N SER A 477 -9.76 -13.42 -15.69
CA SER A 477 -10.42 -13.19 -14.40
C SER A 477 -10.06 -11.82 -13.86
N ASP A 478 -10.88 -11.36 -12.95
CA ASP A 478 -10.68 -10.15 -12.19
C ASP A 478 -11.30 -10.34 -10.79
N ASN A 479 -11.02 -9.44 -9.85
CA ASN A 479 -11.81 -9.37 -8.61
C ASN A 479 -13.26 -9.01 -8.91
N CYS A 480 -13.53 -8.45 -10.10
CA CYS A 480 -14.86 -8.14 -10.59
C CYS A 480 -15.39 -8.85 -11.81
N ASP A 481 -16.69 -8.63 -12.05
CA ASP A 481 -17.38 -9.09 -13.24
C ASP A 481 -16.64 -8.54 -14.47
N LEU A 482 -16.00 -9.45 -15.19
CA LEU A 482 -15.16 -9.14 -16.32
C LEU A 482 -15.96 -9.21 -17.62
N THR A 483 -15.95 -8.13 -18.40
CA THR A 483 -16.49 -8.11 -19.76
C THR A 483 -15.37 -8.31 -20.77
N LEU A 484 -15.52 -9.31 -21.65
CA LEU A 484 -14.56 -9.60 -22.72
C LEU A 484 -15.04 -9.07 -24.07
N SER A 485 -14.12 -8.54 -24.87
CA SER A 485 -14.35 -8.11 -26.24
C SER A 485 -13.17 -8.48 -27.15
N LEU A 486 -13.46 -8.72 -28.42
CA LEU A 486 -12.48 -9.07 -29.44
C LEU A 486 -12.60 -8.06 -30.60
N ASP A 487 -11.45 -7.59 -31.09
CA ASP A 487 -11.39 -6.55 -32.13
C ASP A 487 -11.85 -7.02 -33.52
N LYS A 488 -11.89 -8.35 -33.77
CA LYS A 488 -12.43 -8.95 -34.99
C LYS A 488 -13.21 -10.23 -34.68
N LEU A 489 -14.49 -10.25 -35.07
CA LEU A 489 -15.41 -11.37 -34.81
C LEU A 489 -15.72 -12.22 -36.03
N THR A 490 -15.54 -11.71 -37.25
CA THR A 490 -15.91 -12.42 -38.49
C THR A 490 -14.69 -12.59 -39.37
N PHE A 491 -14.50 -13.81 -39.86
CA PHE A 491 -13.43 -14.21 -40.75
C PHE A 491 -14.02 -14.80 -42.02
N SER A 492 -13.36 -14.54 -43.15
CA SER A 492 -13.81 -14.99 -44.47
C SER A 492 -12.68 -15.67 -45.25
N CYS A 493 -12.95 -16.07 -46.50
CA CYS A 493 -11.92 -16.54 -47.42
C CYS A 493 -10.71 -15.59 -47.57
N ALA A 494 -10.86 -14.28 -47.32
CA ALA A 494 -9.76 -13.31 -47.36
C ALA A 494 -8.77 -13.45 -46.19
N ASP A 495 -9.18 -14.18 -45.15
CA ASP A 495 -8.47 -14.31 -43.88
C ASP A 495 -7.86 -15.70 -43.71
N LEU A 496 -7.70 -16.49 -44.78
CA LEU A 496 -7.08 -17.82 -44.69
C LEU A 496 -5.66 -17.75 -44.10
N GLY A 497 -5.36 -18.68 -43.19
CA GLY A 497 -4.11 -18.73 -42.46
C GLY A 497 -4.17 -18.01 -41.11
N SER A 498 -3.02 -17.53 -40.65
CA SER A 498 -2.85 -16.97 -39.31
C SER A 498 -3.28 -15.51 -39.26
N ASN A 499 -4.20 -15.18 -38.36
CA ASN A 499 -4.66 -13.83 -38.07
C ASN A 499 -4.41 -13.48 -36.61
N THR A 500 -3.90 -12.29 -36.33
CA THR A 500 -3.78 -11.80 -34.96
C THR A 500 -5.02 -10.97 -34.59
N ALA A 501 -5.59 -11.24 -33.43
CA ALA A 501 -6.70 -10.50 -32.85
C ALA A 501 -6.36 -10.08 -31.40
N THR A 502 -6.99 -9.02 -30.92
CA THR A 502 -6.77 -8.45 -29.57
C THR A 502 -7.99 -8.74 -28.70
N LEU A 503 -7.80 -9.55 -27.67
CA LEU A 503 -8.79 -9.79 -26.61
C LEU A 503 -8.61 -8.72 -25.52
N THR A 504 -9.67 -7.97 -25.26
CA THR A 504 -9.72 -6.93 -24.22
C THR A 504 -10.68 -7.35 -23.12
N GLY A 505 -10.21 -7.32 -21.87
CA GLY A 505 -11.04 -7.45 -20.69
C GLY A 505 -11.21 -6.09 -20.01
N SER A 506 -12.43 -5.77 -19.60
CA SER A 506 -12.74 -4.56 -18.83
C SER A 506 -13.72 -4.88 -17.71
N ASP A 507 -13.50 -4.30 -16.55
CA ASP A 507 -14.39 -4.41 -15.39
C ASP A 507 -15.43 -3.27 -15.35
N GLU A 508 -16.30 -3.28 -14.34
CA GLU A 508 -17.32 -2.24 -14.11
C GLU A 508 -16.73 -0.92 -13.58
N ALA A 509 -15.55 -0.96 -12.97
CA ALA A 509 -14.84 0.21 -12.43
C ALA A 509 -14.07 1.00 -13.50
N GLY A 510 -13.89 0.42 -14.69
CA GLY A 510 -13.20 1.03 -15.82
C GLY A 510 -11.74 0.61 -15.97
N ASN A 511 -11.25 -0.35 -15.17
CA ASN A 511 -9.94 -0.94 -15.41
C ASN A 511 -10.01 -1.87 -16.62
N SER A 512 -8.90 -1.94 -17.37
CA SER A 512 -8.84 -2.76 -18.56
C SER A 512 -7.45 -3.33 -18.80
N ALA A 513 -7.41 -4.52 -19.37
CA ALA A 513 -6.20 -5.18 -19.85
C ALA A 513 -6.45 -5.85 -21.20
N THR A 514 -5.37 -6.09 -21.94
CA THR A 514 -5.42 -6.66 -23.29
C THR A 514 -4.40 -7.77 -23.46
N THR A 515 -4.72 -8.75 -24.30
CA THR A 515 -3.79 -9.76 -24.77
C THR A 515 -4.03 -10.05 -26.26
N THR A 516 -3.01 -10.55 -26.95
CA THR A 516 -3.12 -10.92 -28.37
C THR A 516 -3.26 -12.43 -28.52
N VAL A 517 -4.13 -12.86 -29.42
CA VAL A 517 -4.34 -14.27 -29.78
C VAL A 517 -4.18 -14.48 -31.28
N THR A 518 -3.81 -15.69 -31.65
CA THR A 518 -3.71 -16.13 -33.04
C THR A 518 -4.91 -17.00 -33.41
N ILE A 519 -5.66 -16.56 -34.42
CA ILE A 519 -6.79 -17.30 -35.00
C ILE A 519 -6.35 -17.83 -36.37
N THR A 520 -6.22 -19.15 -36.48
CA THR A 520 -5.89 -19.82 -37.74
C THR A 520 -7.18 -20.20 -38.47
N VAL A 521 -7.40 -19.62 -39.63
CA VAL A 521 -8.60 -19.89 -40.45
C VAL A 521 -8.24 -20.92 -41.52
N GLU A 522 -8.97 -22.03 -41.53
CA GLU A 522 -8.80 -23.11 -42.48
C GLU A 522 -10.08 -23.33 -43.30
N ASP A 523 -9.91 -23.66 -44.58
CA ASP A 523 -10.98 -24.18 -45.43
C ASP A 523 -10.78 -25.69 -45.61
N ASN A 524 -11.75 -26.47 -45.12
CA ASN A 524 -11.76 -27.92 -45.26
C ASN A 524 -12.93 -28.42 -46.13
N ILE A 525 -13.68 -27.51 -46.76
CA ILE A 525 -14.81 -27.85 -47.61
C ILE A 525 -14.29 -28.09 -49.03
N ALA A 526 -14.47 -29.30 -49.53
CA ALA A 526 -14.10 -29.61 -50.91
C ALA A 526 -14.90 -28.72 -51.88
N PRO A 527 -14.25 -28.09 -52.88
CA PRO A 527 -14.95 -27.22 -53.82
C PRO A 527 -15.97 -28.04 -54.62
N THR A 528 -17.22 -27.59 -54.63
CA THR A 528 -18.26 -28.15 -55.49
C THR A 528 -18.26 -27.40 -56.82
N VAL A 529 -17.86 -28.09 -57.90
CA VAL A 529 -17.86 -27.49 -59.24
C VAL A 529 -19.29 -27.37 -59.76
N VAL A 530 -19.85 -26.17 -59.69
CA VAL A 530 -21.11 -25.82 -60.37
C VAL A 530 -20.77 -25.11 -61.67
N THR A 531 -21.24 -25.67 -62.78
CA THR A 531 -21.08 -25.08 -64.11
C THR A 531 -22.34 -24.32 -64.50
N LYS A 532 -22.18 -23.14 -65.11
CA LYS A 532 -23.30 -22.40 -65.70
C LYS A 532 -23.16 -22.34 -67.22
N ASN A 533 -24.28 -22.47 -67.91
CA ASN A 533 -24.32 -22.20 -69.33
C ASN A 533 -24.08 -20.70 -69.55
N ILE A 534 -23.12 -20.36 -70.40
CA ILE A 534 -22.88 -18.99 -70.85
C ILE A 534 -23.18 -18.88 -72.34
N THR A 535 -23.69 -17.73 -72.76
CA THR A 535 -23.81 -17.38 -74.17
C THR A 535 -22.92 -16.17 -74.43
N LYS A 536 -21.89 -16.32 -75.27
CA LYS A 536 -21.06 -15.21 -75.74
C LYS A 536 -21.30 -15.00 -77.23
N MET A 537 -21.47 -13.75 -77.64
CA MET A 537 -21.63 -13.37 -79.04
C MET A 537 -20.26 -13.32 -79.71
N VAL A 538 -20.10 -14.02 -80.84
CA VAL A 538 -18.86 -13.97 -81.65
C VAL A 538 -19.04 -12.93 -82.76
N ASN A 539 -18.27 -11.85 -82.71
CA ASN A 539 -18.13 -10.89 -83.81
C ASN A 539 -16.80 -11.13 -84.54
N SER A 540 -16.83 -11.03 -85.87
CA SER A 540 -15.93 -11.69 -86.83
C SER A 540 -14.49 -11.13 -86.93
N ALA A 541 -13.86 -10.75 -85.82
CA ALA A 541 -12.48 -10.25 -85.83
C ALA A 541 -11.61 -10.65 -84.62
N THR A 542 -12.16 -11.21 -83.54
CA THR A 542 -11.37 -11.67 -82.38
C THR A 542 -11.88 -13.00 -81.83
N PRO A 543 -11.00 -13.96 -81.47
CA PRO A 543 -11.41 -15.18 -80.78
C PRO A 543 -12.13 -14.85 -79.47
N VAL A 544 -13.26 -15.52 -79.20
CA VAL A 544 -13.92 -15.45 -77.90
C VAL A 544 -13.15 -16.35 -76.93
N THR A 545 -12.47 -15.75 -75.96
CA THR A 545 -11.84 -16.49 -74.86
C THR A 545 -12.87 -16.80 -73.78
N ILE A 546 -13.01 -18.08 -73.45
CA ILE A 546 -13.73 -18.56 -72.26
C ILE A 546 -12.66 -18.98 -71.26
N THR A 547 -12.63 -18.36 -70.09
CA THR A 547 -11.75 -18.74 -68.99
C THR A 547 -12.52 -19.58 -67.97
N PRO A 548 -11.84 -20.33 -67.08
CA PRO A 548 -12.49 -21.04 -65.98
C PRO A 548 -13.42 -20.13 -65.15
N GLN A 549 -13.06 -18.85 -64.94
CA GLN A 549 -13.88 -17.88 -64.21
C GLN A 549 -15.20 -17.52 -64.92
N ASP A 550 -15.30 -17.74 -66.25
CA ASP A 550 -16.55 -17.51 -66.98
C ASP A 550 -17.61 -18.58 -66.64
N VAL A 551 -17.19 -19.78 -66.20
CA VAL A 551 -18.04 -20.98 -66.12
C VAL A 551 -18.13 -21.58 -64.71
N LEU A 552 -17.17 -21.31 -63.84
CA LEU A 552 -17.08 -21.85 -62.48
C LEU A 552 -17.62 -20.89 -61.42
N VAL A 553 -18.27 -21.44 -60.39
CA VAL A 553 -18.57 -20.78 -59.11
C VAL A 553 -17.87 -21.59 -58.02
N LEU A 554 -17.04 -20.96 -57.18
CA LEU A 554 -16.26 -21.59 -56.11
C LEU A 554 -16.52 -20.84 -54.79
N ASN A 555 -16.57 -21.56 -53.66
CA ASN A 555 -16.93 -21.01 -52.34
C ASN A 555 -15.82 -20.15 -51.70
N CYS A 556 -14.56 -20.53 -51.86
CA CYS A 556 -13.42 -19.66 -51.63
C CYS A 556 -12.53 -19.76 -52.86
N GLY A 557 -12.09 -18.63 -53.42
CA GLY A 557 -11.35 -18.60 -54.68
C GLY A 557 -10.07 -19.43 -54.64
N SER A 558 -10.14 -20.71 -55.02
CA SER A 558 -8.96 -21.45 -55.44
C SER A 558 -8.56 -20.92 -56.82
N THR A 559 -7.60 -20.01 -56.85
CA THR A 559 -6.85 -19.71 -58.08
C THR A 559 -6.03 -20.90 -58.51
#